data_AF-A0A363MVK3-F1
#
_entry.id   AF-A0A363MVK3-F1
#
_cell.length_a   1.000
_cell.length_b   1.000
_cell.length_c   1.000
_cell.angle_alpha   90.00
_cell.angle_beta   90.00
_cell.angle_gamma   90.00
#
_symmetry.space_group_name_H-M   'P 1'
#
loop_
_entity.id
_entity.type
_entity.pdbx_description
1 polymer ?
#
loop_
_entity_poly.entity_id
_entity_poly.type
_entity_poly.pdbx_seq_one_letter_code
_entity_poly.pdbx_strand_id
1 'polypeptide(L)'
;MKNLLFLILFLFFFQTSYCDVVPENTHYYGKCVKIINIDEFPDYSFIGYIKQVSGDHSTESYIINSKDCIHKGYKFNMFYIVATKKSYLLNKNLDTINWLEDKNVLKANISIGSEGGYTDNDDPMSFLEEQYKIVKLTKTRIILYKCKELFEYSNGEPFSVKEYAYEEQSKSDVYPFKNDDRVIEIYPNSKVFHFLLALLVTIFIETLVLFLLFKTKYKKLNITNKLLLITGFITSFSTLPYVWFVFPAFITSRFPYIAFSECFAIIVESVIIYKLLKVDYKKALLVSIICNVISFSIGLLINWNSVYDIILNFINS
;
A
#
# COMPACT_ATOMS: atom_id res chain seq x y z
N MET A 1 -33.76 -15.56 -8.00
CA MET A 1 -33.61 -14.53 -6.96
C MET A 1 -33.29 -15.07 -5.57
N LYS A 2 -33.74 -16.27 -5.16
CA LYS A 2 -33.43 -16.82 -3.81
C LYS A 2 -31.93 -17.07 -3.52
N ASN A 3 -31.08 -17.29 -4.53
CA ASN A 3 -29.64 -17.49 -4.33
C ASN A 3 -28.82 -16.19 -4.22
N LEU A 4 -29.40 -15.03 -4.58
CA LEU A 4 -28.71 -13.74 -4.49
C LEU A 4 -28.68 -13.23 -3.03
N LEU A 5 -29.71 -13.59 -2.24
CA LEU A 5 -29.82 -13.19 -0.84
C LEU A 5 -28.78 -13.89 0.06
N PHE A 6 -28.38 -15.11 -0.30
CA PHE A 6 -27.37 -15.88 0.45
C PHE A 6 -25.95 -15.32 0.26
N LEU A 7 -25.66 -14.78 -0.94
CA LEU A 7 -24.38 -14.12 -1.22
C LEU A 7 -24.24 -12.79 -0.45
N ILE A 8 -25.34 -12.05 -0.30
CA ILE A 8 -25.39 -10.80 0.46
C ILE A 8 -25.18 -11.06 1.96
N LEU A 9 -25.76 -12.13 2.51
CA LEU A 9 -25.54 -12.53 3.90
C LEU A 9 -24.08 -12.97 4.16
N PHE A 10 -23.42 -13.60 3.18
CA PHE A 10 -22.01 -13.97 3.30
C PHE A 10 -21.07 -12.74 3.30
N LEU A 11 -21.44 -11.66 2.61
CA LEU A 11 -20.70 -10.38 2.64
C LEU A 11 -20.75 -9.68 3.99
N PHE A 12 -21.74 -9.97 4.85
CA PHE A 12 -21.84 -9.40 6.20
C PHE A 12 -21.04 -10.16 7.27
N PHE A 13 -20.54 -11.37 6.99
CA PHE A 13 -19.73 -12.16 7.94
C PHE A 13 -18.23 -11.86 7.88
N PHE A 14 -17.75 -11.10 6.91
CA PHE A 14 -16.37 -10.64 6.86
C PHE A 14 -16.25 -9.27 7.52
N GLN A 15 -16.15 -9.26 8.85
CA GLN A 15 -15.63 -8.10 9.55
C GLN A 15 -14.23 -7.78 9.01
N THR A 16 -13.96 -6.50 8.79
CA THR A 16 -12.70 -5.95 8.27
C THR A 16 -11.52 -6.35 9.15
N SER A 17 -10.81 -7.40 8.76
CA SER A 17 -9.53 -7.76 9.36
C SER A 17 -8.41 -6.98 8.66
N TYR A 18 -7.82 -6.02 9.37
CA TYR A 18 -6.62 -5.28 8.95
C TYR A 18 -5.35 -6.14 9.22
N CYS A 19 -4.98 -7.08 8.36
CA CYS A 19 -3.75 -7.87 8.44
C CYS A 19 -2.81 -7.58 7.27
N ASP A 20 -1.92 -6.59 7.34
CA ASP A 20 -1.04 -6.20 6.22
C ASP A 20 -0.22 -7.39 5.62
N VAL A 21 0.19 -7.33 4.34
CA VAL A 21 0.93 -8.43 3.69
C VAL A 21 2.31 -8.56 4.32
N VAL A 22 2.46 -9.54 5.22
CA VAL A 22 3.73 -9.89 5.87
C VAL A 22 4.61 -10.66 4.87
N PRO A 23 5.81 -10.17 4.53
CA PRO A 23 6.79 -10.94 3.77
C PRO A 23 7.11 -12.29 4.44
N GLU A 24 7.46 -13.30 3.64
CA GLU A 24 7.84 -14.62 4.18
C GLU A 24 9.08 -14.53 5.07
N ASN A 25 9.12 -15.36 6.13
CA ASN A 25 10.21 -15.38 7.11
C ASN A 25 10.49 -14.02 7.77
N THR A 26 9.49 -13.15 7.85
CA THR A 26 9.59 -11.87 8.55
C THR A 26 8.46 -11.70 9.57
N HIS A 27 8.71 -10.88 10.57
CA HIS A 27 7.69 -10.33 11.45
C HIS A 27 7.68 -8.81 11.39
N TYR A 28 6.54 -8.24 11.79
CA TYR A 28 6.38 -6.80 11.86
C TYR A 28 7.04 -6.25 13.12
N TYR A 29 7.80 -5.15 12.98
CA TYR A 29 8.24 -4.35 14.11
C TYR A 29 7.49 -3.01 14.13
N GLY A 30 7.07 -2.58 15.32
CA GLY A 30 6.47 -1.27 15.50
C GLY A 30 7.50 -0.16 15.35
N LYS A 31 7.08 1.02 14.87
CA LYS A 31 7.96 2.18 14.82
C LYS A 31 7.30 3.39 15.47
N CYS A 32 8.07 4.12 16.26
CA CYS A 32 7.68 5.42 16.78
C CYS A 32 8.73 6.45 16.39
N VAL A 33 8.29 7.61 15.92
CA VAL A 33 9.19 8.72 15.63
C VAL A 33 8.83 9.92 16.48
N LYS A 34 9.82 10.54 17.14
CA LYS A 34 9.63 11.68 18.04
C LYS A 34 10.54 12.84 17.64
N ILE A 35 10.08 14.08 17.85
CA ILE A 35 10.94 15.26 17.86
C ILE A 35 11.08 15.73 19.31
N ILE A 36 12.19 15.40 19.94
CA ILE A 36 12.29 15.39 21.40
C ILE A 36 12.54 16.77 22.04
N ASN A 37 12.94 17.78 21.26
CA ASN A 37 13.26 19.11 21.77
C ASN A 37 12.30 20.20 21.28
N ILE A 38 11.06 19.86 20.93
CA ILE A 38 10.03 20.84 20.54
C ILE A 38 9.82 21.92 21.62
N ASP A 39 9.89 21.52 22.90
CA ASP A 39 9.65 22.41 24.04
C ASP A 39 10.70 23.53 24.18
N GLU A 40 11.86 23.42 23.53
CA GLU A 40 12.89 24.47 23.45
C GLU A 40 12.46 25.63 22.53
N PHE A 41 11.37 25.49 21.77
CA PHE A 41 10.88 26.49 20.80
C PHE A 41 9.45 26.96 21.14
N PRO A 42 9.24 27.64 22.29
CA PRO A 42 7.91 27.95 22.82
C PRO A 42 7.08 28.86 21.92
N ASP A 43 7.69 29.65 21.04
CA ASP A 43 6.99 30.57 20.12
C ASP A 43 6.44 29.87 18.87
N TYR A 44 6.82 28.62 18.63
CA TYR A 44 6.44 27.85 17.44
C TYR A 44 5.56 26.66 17.80
N SER A 45 4.65 26.33 16.88
CA SER A 45 3.97 25.04 16.85
C SER A 45 4.50 24.23 15.68
N PHE A 46 4.78 22.96 15.93
CA PHE A 46 5.17 21.98 14.92
C PHE A 46 3.95 21.15 14.55
N ILE A 47 3.72 20.97 13.26
CA ILE A 47 2.51 20.36 12.72
C ILE A 47 2.91 19.20 11.83
N GLY A 48 2.31 18.04 12.08
CA GLY A 48 2.31 16.90 11.18
C GLY A 48 1.21 17.11 10.15
N TYR A 49 1.58 17.19 8.88
CA TYR A 49 0.67 17.41 7.77
C TYR A 49 0.64 16.16 6.87
N ILE A 50 -0.53 15.50 6.84
CA ILE A 50 -0.76 14.29 6.07
C ILE A 50 -1.53 14.66 4.79
N LYS A 51 -0.92 14.42 3.63
CA LYS A 51 -1.53 14.64 2.31
C LYS A 51 -1.82 13.29 1.64
N GLN A 52 -3.09 13.02 1.33
CA GLN A 52 -3.45 11.83 0.54
C GLN A 52 -2.99 11.96 -0.92
N VAL A 53 -2.63 10.85 -1.55
CA VAL A 53 -2.18 10.83 -2.96
C VAL A 53 -3.32 11.11 -3.94
N SER A 54 -4.56 10.74 -3.61
CA SER A 54 -5.66 10.65 -4.58
C SER A 54 -6.78 11.67 -4.43
N GLY A 55 -6.58 12.77 -3.68
CA GLY A 55 -7.65 13.76 -3.51
C GLY A 55 -7.18 15.16 -3.16
N ASP A 56 -7.93 16.16 -3.65
CA ASP A 56 -7.75 17.57 -3.31
C ASP A 56 -8.21 17.90 -1.88
N HIS A 57 -8.98 17.01 -1.21
CA HIS A 57 -9.82 17.42 -0.08
C HIS A 57 -9.89 16.46 1.13
N SER A 58 -8.83 15.75 1.48
CA SER A 58 -8.68 15.40 2.91
C SER A 58 -7.23 15.40 3.33
N THR A 59 -6.89 16.46 4.05
CA THR A 59 -5.62 16.71 4.67
C THR A 59 -5.83 16.69 6.16
N GLU A 60 -5.25 15.70 6.85
CA GLU A 60 -5.26 15.69 8.31
C GLU A 60 -4.02 16.43 8.80
N SER A 61 -4.22 17.37 9.72
CA SER A 61 -3.16 18.15 10.32
C SER A 61 -3.26 18.11 11.84
N TYR A 62 -2.16 17.79 12.52
CA TYR A 62 -2.14 17.74 13.98
C TYR A 62 -0.88 18.39 14.55
N ILE A 63 -0.98 18.91 15.78
CA ILE A 63 0.16 19.48 16.48
C ILE A 63 1.03 18.34 17.03
N ILE A 64 2.32 18.38 16.75
CA ILE A 64 3.31 17.42 17.25
C ILE A 64 3.75 17.84 18.64
N ASN A 65 3.72 16.91 19.60
CA ASN A 65 4.30 17.09 20.92
C ASN A 65 5.62 16.32 21.05
N SER A 66 6.49 16.74 21.97
CA SER A 66 7.81 16.11 22.20
C SER A 66 7.74 14.67 22.69
N LYS A 67 6.62 14.29 23.31
CA LYS A 67 6.41 12.97 23.94
C LYS A 67 5.64 11.99 23.05
N ASP A 68 4.91 12.48 22.07
CA ASP A 68 3.99 11.69 21.28
C ASP A 68 4.67 11.11 20.04
N CYS A 69 4.27 9.90 19.65
CA CYS A 69 4.70 9.30 18.39
C CYS A 69 4.03 10.04 17.22
N ILE A 70 4.86 10.46 16.28
CA ILE A 70 4.40 11.00 15.00
C ILE A 70 3.76 9.86 14.20
N HIS A 71 2.60 10.12 13.61
CA HIS A 71 1.87 9.20 12.76
C HIS A 71 1.63 9.82 11.37
N LYS A 72 1.77 9.00 10.34
CA LYS A 72 1.55 9.34 8.91
C LYS A 72 0.14 8.98 8.42
N GLY A 73 -0.63 8.28 9.26
CA GLY A 73 -1.93 7.74 8.88
C GLY A 73 -1.77 6.56 7.92
N TYR A 74 -2.49 6.59 6.81
CA TYR A 74 -2.50 5.50 5.83
C TYR A 74 -1.20 5.41 5.02
N LYS A 75 -0.77 4.19 4.68
CA LYS A 75 0.57 3.89 4.11
C LYS A 75 0.94 4.67 2.85
N PHE A 76 -0.06 5.03 2.04
CA PHE A 76 0.15 5.77 0.80
C PHE A 76 0.08 7.29 0.97
N ASN A 77 -0.14 7.80 2.18
CA ASN A 77 -0.14 9.23 2.39
C ASN A 77 1.28 9.80 2.29
N MET A 78 1.39 11.09 2.03
CA MET A 78 2.61 11.85 2.16
C MET A 78 2.60 12.55 3.50
N PHE A 79 3.69 12.45 4.26
CA PHE A 79 3.81 13.11 5.56
C PHE A 79 4.84 14.23 5.50
N TYR A 80 4.45 15.41 5.96
CA TYR A 80 5.30 16.58 6.04
C TYR A 80 5.32 17.12 7.47
N ILE A 81 6.46 17.69 7.85
CA ILE A 81 6.59 18.42 9.11
C ILE A 81 6.77 19.89 8.76
N VAL A 82 5.88 20.71 9.30
CA VAL A 82 5.94 22.16 9.17
C VAL A 82 5.93 22.83 10.54
N ALA A 83 6.39 24.06 10.62
CA ALA A 83 6.36 24.86 11.83
C ALA A 83 5.85 26.26 11.52
N THR A 84 5.10 26.83 12.43
CA THR A 84 4.63 28.22 12.32
C THR A 84 4.56 28.85 13.70
N LYS A 85 4.50 30.18 13.76
CA LYS A 85 4.36 30.88 15.04
C LYS A 85 3.03 30.51 15.68
N LYS A 86 3.00 30.28 16.99
CA LYS A 86 1.75 29.99 17.73
C LYS A 86 0.68 31.05 17.51
N SER A 87 1.08 32.31 17.45
CA SER A 87 0.16 33.43 17.18
C SER A 87 -0.54 33.34 15.82
N TYR A 88 0.06 32.68 14.82
CA TYR A 88 -0.55 32.46 13.51
C TYR A 88 -1.69 31.43 13.55
N LEU A 89 -1.63 30.49 14.49
CA LEU A 89 -2.64 29.43 14.65
C LEU A 89 -3.87 29.88 15.44
N LEU A 90 -3.81 31.04 16.10
CA LEU A 90 -4.94 31.56 16.87
C LEU A 90 -6.16 31.71 15.95
N ASN A 91 -7.23 30.99 16.28
CA ASN A 91 -8.50 30.97 15.54
C ASN A 91 -8.44 30.35 14.14
N LYS A 92 -7.41 29.55 13.81
CA LYS A 92 -7.37 28.79 12.56
C LYS A 92 -7.71 27.33 12.78
N ASN A 93 -8.43 26.76 11.81
CA ASN A 93 -8.59 25.32 11.72
C ASN A 93 -7.41 24.73 10.92
N LEU A 94 -6.68 23.79 11.52
CA LEU A 94 -5.47 23.21 10.93
C LEU A 94 -5.75 22.51 9.60
N ASP A 95 -6.90 21.87 9.46
CA ASP A 95 -7.26 21.06 8.28
C ASP A 95 -7.66 21.92 7.06
N THR A 96 -7.86 23.22 7.27
CA THR A 96 -8.24 24.17 6.20
C THR A 96 -7.04 24.87 5.55
N ILE A 97 -5.85 24.72 6.14
CA ILE A 97 -4.64 25.42 5.70
C ILE A 97 -3.90 24.56 4.67
N ASN A 98 -3.60 25.15 3.51
CA ASN A 98 -2.65 24.53 2.57
C ASN A 98 -1.22 24.75 3.07
N TRP A 99 -0.77 23.88 3.98
CA TRP A 99 0.54 23.96 4.63
C TRP A 99 1.73 23.97 3.67
N LEU A 100 1.58 23.46 2.45
CA LEU A 100 2.67 23.44 1.48
C LEU A 100 2.82 24.75 0.71
N GLU A 101 1.77 25.57 0.65
CA GLU A 101 1.77 26.85 -0.07
C GLU A 101 1.75 28.06 0.87
N ASP A 102 1.50 27.85 2.17
CA ASP A 102 1.43 28.92 3.15
C ASP A 102 2.80 29.59 3.40
N LYS A 103 2.88 30.89 3.17
CA LYS A 103 4.09 31.69 3.37
C LYS A 103 4.53 31.86 4.84
N ASN A 104 3.65 31.55 5.79
CA ASN A 104 3.91 31.72 7.23
C ASN A 104 4.48 30.44 7.87
N VAL A 105 4.85 29.44 7.04
CA VAL A 105 5.26 28.13 7.52
C VAL A 105 6.72 27.85 7.13
N LEU A 106 7.42 27.16 8.02
CA LEU A 106 8.77 26.67 7.81
C LEU A 106 8.65 25.17 7.55
N LYS A 107 9.25 24.67 6.46
CA LYS A 107 9.23 23.24 6.13
C LYS A 107 10.46 22.54 6.69
N ALA A 108 10.31 21.30 7.16
CA ALA A 108 11.44 20.45 7.51
C ALA A 108 12.33 20.18 6.29
N ASN A 109 13.64 20.07 6.52
CA ASN A 109 14.65 19.74 5.52
C ASN A 109 14.63 18.26 5.09
N ILE A 110 14.02 17.39 5.89
CA ILE A 110 13.96 15.94 5.64
C ILE A 110 12.52 15.43 5.71
N SER A 111 12.26 14.34 4.98
CA SER A 111 11.05 13.54 5.14
C SER A 111 11.26 12.50 6.24
N ILE A 112 10.24 12.27 7.06
CA ILE A 112 10.26 11.29 8.14
C ILE A 112 9.26 10.17 7.82
N GLY A 113 9.76 8.95 7.72
CA GLY A 113 8.92 7.75 7.63
C GLY A 113 8.55 7.27 9.03
N SER A 114 7.28 7.37 9.41
CA SER A 114 6.80 6.96 10.74
C SER A 114 6.22 5.55 10.81
N GLU A 115 6.20 4.82 9.68
CA GLU A 115 5.62 3.49 9.63
C GLU A 115 6.63 2.44 10.09
N GLY A 116 6.13 1.44 10.82
CA GLY A 116 6.88 0.22 11.10
C GLY A 116 7.19 -0.56 9.83
N GLY A 117 7.98 -1.60 9.98
CA GLY A 117 8.44 -2.41 8.86
C GLY A 117 8.42 -3.89 9.19
N TYR A 118 9.00 -4.66 8.29
CA TYR A 118 9.23 -6.09 8.47
C TYR A 118 10.73 -6.32 8.61
N THR A 119 11.12 -7.21 9.51
CA THR A 119 12.49 -7.71 9.68
C THR A 119 12.48 -9.23 9.68
N ASP A 120 13.62 -9.87 9.41
CA ASP A 120 13.72 -11.33 9.38
C ASP A 120 13.33 -11.94 10.74
N ASN A 121 12.69 -13.10 10.75
CA ASN A 121 12.27 -13.79 11.99
C ASN A 121 13.44 -14.11 12.94
N ASP A 122 14.66 -14.20 12.40
CA ASP A 122 15.88 -14.42 13.17
C ASP A 122 16.36 -13.14 13.90
N ASP A 123 15.88 -11.95 13.51
CA ASP A 123 16.16 -10.68 14.17
C ASP A 123 15.10 -10.41 15.26
N PRO A 124 15.45 -10.47 16.56
CA PRO A 124 14.45 -10.34 17.61
C PRO A 124 13.83 -8.95 17.74
N MET A 125 14.22 -7.96 16.92
CA MET A 125 13.72 -6.59 16.96
C MET A 125 12.18 -6.55 16.83
N SER A 126 11.52 -6.00 17.85
CA SER A 126 10.06 -5.82 17.89
C SER A 126 9.62 -4.37 17.78
N PHE A 127 10.49 -3.42 18.14
CA PHE A 127 10.17 -2.00 18.12
C PHE A 127 11.38 -1.13 17.83
N LEU A 128 11.17 -0.08 17.04
CA LEU A 128 12.16 0.94 16.71
C LEU A 128 11.62 2.33 17.10
N GLU A 129 12.30 3.02 18.02
CA GLU A 129 12.08 4.43 18.29
C GLU A 129 13.17 5.28 17.62
N GLU A 130 12.80 6.13 16.66
CA GLU A 130 13.68 7.15 16.08
C GLU A 130 13.42 8.51 16.74
N GLN A 131 14.47 9.13 17.26
CA GLN A 131 14.40 10.46 17.85
C GLN A 131 15.13 11.48 16.99
N TYR A 132 14.43 12.59 16.74
CA TYR A 132 14.91 13.73 16.00
C TYR A 132 15.02 14.96 16.90
N LYS A 133 15.96 15.84 16.58
CA LYS A 133 16.08 17.17 17.18
C LYS A 133 15.98 18.25 16.13
N ILE A 134 15.36 19.36 16.49
CA ILE A 134 15.43 20.62 15.77
C ILE A 134 16.76 21.27 16.13
N VAL A 135 17.67 21.32 15.17
CA VAL A 135 18.99 21.94 15.33
C VAL A 135 18.89 23.45 15.12
N LYS A 136 18.09 23.88 14.15
CA LYS A 136 18.00 25.29 13.76
C LYS A 136 16.67 25.61 13.08
N LEU A 137 16.09 26.74 13.47
CA LEU A 137 15.03 27.42 12.70
C LEU A 137 15.67 28.51 11.84
N THR A 138 15.54 28.38 10.53
CA THR A 138 15.94 29.42 9.58
C THR A 138 14.74 30.27 9.19
N LYS A 139 14.94 31.30 8.37
CA LYS A 139 13.84 32.12 7.84
C LYS A 139 12.85 31.33 6.98
N THR A 140 13.25 30.16 6.45
CA THR A 140 12.46 29.42 5.45
C THR A 140 12.28 27.93 5.77
N ARG A 141 13.07 27.38 6.70
CA ARG A 141 13.13 25.93 6.96
C ARG A 141 13.40 25.59 8.42
N ILE A 142 12.93 24.42 8.82
CA ILE A 142 13.32 23.71 10.03
C ILE A 142 14.46 22.76 9.65
N ILE A 143 15.56 22.79 10.39
CA ILE A 143 16.63 21.81 10.25
C ILE A 143 16.43 20.75 11.33
N LEU A 144 15.90 19.60 10.92
CA LEU A 144 15.78 18.40 11.72
C LEU A 144 16.99 17.49 11.49
N TYR A 145 17.35 16.77 12.55
CA TYR A 145 18.45 15.84 12.56
C TYR A 145 18.07 14.60 13.38
N LYS A 146 18.34 13.41 12.85
CA LYS A 146 18.15 12.15 13.59
C LYS A 146 19.30 11.97 14.57
N CYS A 147 19.03 12.05 15.86
CA CYS A 147 20.07 12.02 16.89
C CYS A 147 20.18 10.69 17.61
N LYS A 148 19.11 9.88 17.65
CA LYS A 148 19.07 8.64 18.43
C LYS A 148 18.12 7.62 17.82
N GLU A 149 18.49 6.36 17.89
CA GLU A 149 17.63 5.20 17.65
C GLU A 149 17.64 4.32 18.91
N LEU A 150 16.47 3.84 19.30
CA LEU A 150 16.31 2.85 20.35
C LEU A 150 15.63 1.62 19.77
N PHE A 151 16.21 0.45 20.02
CA PHE A 151 15.71 -0.83 19.55
C PHE A 151 15.23 -1.64 20.75
N GLU A 152 14.00 -2.14 20.71
CA GLU A 152 13.48 -3.09 21.68
C GLU A 152 13.37 -4.47 21.03
N TYR A 153 13.70 -5.50 21.81
CA TYR A 153 13.78 -6.88 21.35
C TYR A 153 12.75 -7.75 22.07
N SER A 154 12.07 -8.61 21.31
CA SER A 154 11.02 -9.51 21.81
C SER A 154 11.55 -10.67 22.65
N ASN A 155 12.83 -11.02 22.51
CA ASN A 155 13.47 -12.13 23.22
C ASN A 155 13.97 -11.76 24.64
N GLY A 156 13.72 -10.53 25.09
CA GLY A 156 14.13 -10.04 26.41
C GLY A 156 15.57 -9.48 26.47
N GLU A 157 16.26 -9.37 25.33
CA GLU A 157 17.53 -8.62 25.27
C GLU A 157 17.35 -7.17 25.74
N PRO A 158 18.38 -6.58 26.39
CA PRO A 158 18.33 -5.17 26.79
C PRO A 158 18.18 -4.28 25.55
N PHE A 159 17.51 -3.13 25.70
CA PHE A 159 17.36 -2.18 24.62
C PHE A 159 18.73 -1.74 24.08
N SER A 160 18.86 -1.69 22.76
CA SER A 160 20.05 -1.16 22.11
C SER A 160 19.85 0.32 21.79
N VAL A 161 20.89 1.12 21.99
CA VAL A 161 20.87 2.56 21.72
C VAL A 161 21.95 2.88 20.71
N LYS A 162 21.56 3.53 19.63
CA LYS A 162 22.48 4.10 18.65
C LYS A 162 22.35 5.61 18.65
N GLU A 163 23.41 6.29 19.05
CA GLU A 163 23.48 7.75 19.05
C GLU A 163 24.22 8.22 17.80
N TYR A 164 23.75 9.34 17.26
CA TYR A 164 24.32 9.97 16.09
C TYR A 164 24.84 11.35 16.49
N ALA A 165 26.09 11.64 16.14
CA ALA A 165 26.69 12.95 16.33
C ALA A 165 26.23 13.90 15.23
N TYR A 166 25.75 15.09 15.61
CA TYR A 166 25.44 16.12 14.63
C TYR A 166 26.73 16.63 14.02
N GLU A 167 27.08 16.09 12.85
CA GLU A 167 28.06 16.71 11.99
C GLU A 167 27.39 17.91 11.34
N GLU A 168 27.92 19.10 11.61
CA GLU A 168 27.44 20.33 11.01
C GLU A 168 27.61 20.18 9.49
N GLN A 169 26.50 19.80 8.82
CA GLN A 169 26.49 19.60 7.38
C GLN A 169 27.06 20.86 6.76
N SER A 170 28.19 20.72 6.06
CA SER A 170 28.82 21.84 5.40
C SER A 170 27.77 22.51 4.50
N LYS A 171 27.81 23.83 4.37
CA LYS A 171 26.80 24.64 3.64
C LYS A 171 26.45 24.13 2.23
N SER A 172 27.24 23.20 1.64
CA SER A 172 26.95 22.55 0.34
C SER A 172 25.89 21.45 0.39
N ASP A 173 25.64 20.84 1.54
CA ASP A 173 24.72 19.70 1.69
C ASP A 173 23.36 20.11 2.23
N VAL A 174 23.05 21.42 2.12
CA VAL A 174 21.66 21.86 1.99
C VAL A 174 21.15 21.16 0.75
N TYR A 175 20.67 19.92 0.90
CA TYR A 175 19.91 19.23 -0.11
C TYR A 175 18.94 20.29 -0.61
N PRO A 176 19.06 20.76 -1.86
CA PRO A 176 17.92 21.41 -2.42
C PRO A 176 16.85 20.35 -2.24
N PHE A 177 15.74 20.71 -1.59
CA PHE A 177 14.47 20.41 -2.22
C PHE A 177 14.64 20.97 -3.65
N LYS A 178 15.37 20.25 -4.52
CA LYS A 178 14.96 20.07 -5.89
C LYS A 178 13.51 19.70 -5.66
N ASN A 179 12.62 20.43 -6.30
CA ASN A 179 11.32 19.88 -6.62
C ASN A 179 11.64 18.52 -7.21
N ASP A 180 11.67 17.52 -6.33
CA ASP A 180 11.90 16.18 -6.74
C ASP A 180 10.50 15.77 -7.14
N ASP A 181 10.14 16.27 -8.33
CA ASP A 181 8.96 15.88 -9.07
C ASP A 181 9.09 14.40 -9.48
N ARG A 182 10.17 13.70 -9.07
CA ARG A 182 10.09 12.29 -8.73
C ARG A 182 9.05 12.16 -7.62
N VAL A 183 7.77 12.15 -8.05
CA VAL A 183 6.70 11.37 -7.45
C VAL A 183 7.39 10.19 -6.81
N ILE A 184 7.43 10.14 -5.47
CA ILE A 184 7.96 8.98 -4.75
C ILE A 184 7.29 7.82 -5.43
N GLU A 185 8.06 7.03 -6.18
CA GLU A 185 7.52 5.99 -7.05
C GLU A 185 6.81 5.04 -6.08
N ILE A 186 5.49 5.19 -5.96
CA ILE A 186 4.65 4.50 -4.95
C ILE A 186 4.84 2.99 -5.10
N TYR A 187 5.23 2.58 -6.31
CA TYR A 187 5.78 1.29 -6.63
C TYR A 187 7.17 1.50 -7.23
N PRO A 188 8.24 0.89 -6.68
CA PRO A 188 9.50 0.82 -7.40
C PRO A 188 9.23 0.25 -8.79
N ASN A 189 9.88 0.77 -9.83
CA ASN A 189 9.74 0.32 -11.22
C ASN A 189 9.67 -1.22 -11.41
N SER A 190 10.37 -1.98 -10.56
CA SER A 190 10.30 -3.45 -10.54
C SER A 190 8.88 -4.00 -10.28
N LYS A 191 8.12 -3.45 -9.33
CA LYS A 191 6.76 -3.93 -9.00
C LYS A 191 5.76 -3.67 -10.12
N VAL A 192 5.85 -2.51 -10.78
CA VAL A 192 5.00 -2.20 -11.94
C VAL A 192 5.31 -3.18 -13.09
N PHE A 193 6.59 -3.46 -13.33
CA PHE A 193 7.00 -4.44 -14.33
C PHE A 193 6.46 -5.85 -14.01
N HIS A 194 6.56 -6.31 -12.76
CA HIS A 194 6.00 -7.60 -12.34
C HIS A 194 4.48 -7.66 -12.51
N PHE A 195 3.75 -6.60 -12.17
CA PHE A 195 2.32 -6.50 -12.42
C PHE A 195 2.00 -6.62 -13.92
N LEU A 196 2.69 -5.85 -14.78
CA LEU A 196 2.46 -5.88 -16.22
C LEU A 196 2.76 -7.27 -16.81
N LEU A 197 3.82 -7.93 -16.35
CA LEU A 197 4.15 -9.28 -16.76
C LEU A 197 3.06 -10.27 -16.34
N ALA A 198 2.60 -10.21 -15.08
CA ALA A 198 1.53 -11.06 -14.58
C ALA A 198 0.23 -10.84 -15.38
N LEU A 199 -0.12 -9.57 -15.64
CA LEU A 199 -1.28 -9.20 -16.46
C LEU A 199 -1.21 -9.80 -17.87
N LEU A 200 -0.06 -9.68 -18.55
CA LEU A 200 0.13 -10.23 -19.89
C LEU A 200 0.03 -11.75 -19.91
N VAL A 201 0.63 -12.42 -18.94
CA VAL A 201 0.58 -13.89 -18.81
C VAL A 201 -0.86 -14.36 -18.56
N THR A 202 -1.60 -13.71 -17.65
CA THR A 202 -3.00 -14.05 -17.38
C THR A 202 -3.89 -13.83 -18.60
N ILE A 203 -3.78 -12.68 -19.27
CA ILE A 203 -4.51 -12.39 -20.51
C ILE A 203 -4.26 -13.49 -21.54
N PHE A 204 -3.00 -13.91 -21.72
CA PHE A 204 -2.63 -14.96 -22.66
C PHE A 204 -3.29 -16.30 -22.32
N ILE A 205 -3.15 -16.76 -21.06
CA ILE A 205 -3.68 -18.04 -20.61
C ILE A 205 -5.21 -18.08 -20.71
N GLU A 206 -5.88 -17.05 -20.17
CA GLU A 206 -7.35 -17.02 -20.14
C GLU A 206 -7.93 -16.89 -21.53
N THR A 207 -7.31 -16.12 -22.41
CA THR A 207 -7.69 -16.05 -23.82
C THR A 207 -7.54 -17.43 -24.48
N LEU A 208 -6.44 -18.16 -24.23
CA LEU A 208 -6.24 -19.49 -24.79
C LEU A 208 -7.32 -20.47 -24.31
N VAL A 209 -7.61 -20.49 -23.00
CA VAL A 209 -8.68 -21.32 -22.41
C VAL A 209 -10.04 -20.98 -23.01
N LEU A 210 -10.34 -19.68 -23.14
CA LEU A 210 -11.58 -19.20 -23.75
C LEU A 210 -11.73 -19.70 -25.20
N PHE A 211 -10.66 -19.61 -26.00
CA PHE A 211 -10.63 -20.13 -27.36
C PHE A 211 -10.88 -21.65 -27.39
N LEU A 212 -10.18 -22.41 -26.54
CA LEU A 212 -10.34 -23.86 -26.46
C LEU A 212 -11.80 -24.23 -26.15
N LEU A 213 -12.39 -23.63 -25.11
CA LEU A 213 -13.77 -23.90 -24.71
C LEU A 213 -14.79 -23.57 -25.81
N PHE A 214 -14.65 -22.41 -26.47
CA PHE A 214 -15.61 -21.98 -27.48
C PHE A 214 -15.45 -22.67 -28.83
N LYS A 215 -14.24 -23.10 -29.19
CA LYS A 215 -14.00 -23.80 -30.46
C LYS A 215 -14.22 -25.31 -30.38
N THR A 216 -14.09 -25.91 -29.19
CA THR A 216 -14.33 -27.34 -28.99
C THR A 216 -15.75 -27.60 -28.45
N LYS A 217 -16.02 -27.16 -27.22
CA LYS A 217 -17.24 -27.51 -26.47
C LYS A 217 -18.45 -26.70 -26.92
N TYR A 218 -18.29 -25.40 -27.19
CA TYR A 218 -19.39 -24.52 -27.57
C TYR A 218 -19.43 -24.13 -29.05
N LYS A 219 -18.89 -25.00 -29.92
CA LYS A 219 -18.77 -24.74 -31.38
C LYS A 219 -20.08 -24.30 -32.04
N LYS A 220 -21.24 -24.81 -31.57
CA LYS A 220 -22.58 -24.47 -32.10
C LYS A 220 -22.93 -22.99 -32.01
N LEU A 221 -22.26 -22.21 -31.16
CA LEU A 221 -22.51 -20.77 -30.99
C LEU A 221 -21.86 -19.91 -32.09
N ASN A 222 -20.98 -20.47 -32.94
CA ASN A 222 -20.34 -19.79 -34.06
C ASN A 222 -19.71 -18.42 -33.73
N ILE A 223 -19.13 -18.28 -32.53
CA ILE A 223 -18.47 -17.05 -32.09
C ILE A 223 -17.20 -16.80 -32.92
N THR A 224 -17.04 -15.58 -33.42
CA THR A 224 -15.90 -15.17 -34.25
C THR A 224 -14.60 -15.09 -33.43
N ASN A 225 -13.45 -15.38 -34.06
CA ASN A 225 -12.14 -15.37 -33.38
C ASN A 225 -11.81 -13.98 -32.82
N LYS A 226 -12.14 -12.93 -33.58
CA LYS A 226 -11.93 -11.53 -33.16
C LYS A 226 -12.67 -11.21 -31.86
N LEU A 227 -13.92 -11.68 -31.73
CA LEU A 227 -14.72 -11.43 -30.54
C LEU A 227 -14.21 -12.21 -29.32
N LEU A 228 -13.71 -13.44 -29.50
CA LEU A 228 -13.05 -14.20 -28.43
C LEU A 228 -11.77 -13.51 -27.94
N LEU A 229 -10.92 -13.04 -28.84
CA LEU A 229 -9.68 -12.33 -28.50
C LEU A 229 -9.97 -11.06 -27.68
N ILE A 230 -10.92 -10.24 -28.14
CA ILE A 230 -11.32 -9.01 -27.44
C ILE A 230 -11.91 -9.34 -26.06
N THR A 231 -12.73 -10.39 -25.96
CA THR A 231 -13.33 -10.79 -24.68
C THR A 231 -12.27 -11.26 -23.69
N GLY A 232 -11.32 -12.10 -24.11
CA GLY A 232 -10.22 -12.56 -23.26
C GLY A 232 -9.33 -11.40 -22.77
N PHE A 233 -9.01 -10.44 -23.64
CA PHE A 233 -8.27 -9.25 -23.23
C PHE A 233 -9.04 -8.39 -22.23
N ILE A 234 -10.30 -8.05 -22.52
CA ILE A 234 -11.10 -7.13 -21.69
C ILE A 234 -11.37 -7.72 -20.30
N THR A 235 -11.61 -9.04 -20.21
CA THR A 235 -11.92 -9.71 -18.94
C THR A 235 -10.78 -9.52 -17.93
N SER A 236 -9.58 -10.05 -18.20
CA SER A 236 -8.46 -9.95 -17.26
C SER A 236 -7.97 -8.51 -17.08
N PHE A 237 -7.98 -7.69 -18.13
CA PHE A 237 -7.57 -6.27 -18.04
C PHE A 237 -8.51 -5.45 -17.14
N SER A 238 -9.79 -5.81 -17.05
CA SER A 238 -10.75 -5.09 -16.21
C SER A 238 -10.70 -5.52 -14.74
N THR A 239 -10.26 -6.75 -14.44
CA THR A 239 -10.31 -7.30 -13.07
C THR A 239 -8.99 -7.20 -12.34
N LEU A 240 -7.86 -7.49 -12.99
CA LEU A 240 -6.56 -7.57 -12.33
C LEU A 240 -6.06 -6.25 -11.71
N PRO A 241 -6.24 -5.05 -12.33
CA PRO A 241 -5.83 -3.81 -11.68
C PRO A 241 -6.54 -3.57 -10.34
N TYR A 242 -7.81 -3.96 -10.23
CA TYR A 242 -8.56 -3.84 -8.96
C TYR A 242 -8.01 -4.80 -7.92
N VAL A 243 -7.75 -6.05 -8.31
CA VAL A 243 -7.14 -7.05 -7.44
C VAL A 243 -5.78 -6.58 -6.92
N TRP A 244 -4.93 -5.99 -7.76
CA TRP A 244 -3.56 -5.63 -7.38
C TRP A 244 -3.42 -4.28 -6.67
N PHE A 245 -4.27 -3.30 -6.99
CA PHE A 245 -4.09 -1.93 -6.50
C PHE A 245 -5.21 -1.45 -5.59
N VAL A 246 -6.43 -1.96 -5.75
CA VAL A 246 -7.59 -1.53 -4.97
C VAL A 246 -7.77 -2.43 -3.75
N PHE A 247 -7.77 -3.75 -3.94
CA PHE A 247 -8.08 -4.69 -2.86
C PHE A 247 -7.06 -4.68 -1.71
N PRO A 248 -5.74 -4.57 -1.93
CA PRO A 248 -4.76 -4.51 -0.84
C PRO A 248 -4.89 -3.26 0.05
N ALA A 249 -5.67 -2.26 -0.38
CA ALA A 249 -6.01 -1.10 0.44
C ALA A 249 -7.06 -1.41 1.51
N PHE A 250 -7.90 -2.44 1.31
CA PHE A 250 -9.03 -2.76 2.17
C PHE A 250 -8.93 -4.15 2.80
N ILE A 251 -8.40 -5.11 2.04
CA ILE A 251 -8.26 -6.50 2.42
C ILE A 251 -6.77 -6.77 2.50
N THR A 252 -6.36 -6.92 3.73
CA THR A 252 -4.98 -7.02 4.08
C THR A 252 -4.68 -8.51 4.34
N SER A 253 -5.56 -9.21 5.07
CA SER A 253 -5.40 -10.64 5.34
C SER A 253 -5.32 -11.47 4.05
N ARG A 254 -4.28 -12.30 3.92
CA ARG A 254 -3.94 -13.04 2.70
C ARG A 254 -5.05 -13.96 2.22
N PHE A 255 -5.62 -14.77 3.11
CA PHE A 255 -6.65 -15.73 2.72
C PHE A 255 -7.95 -15.04 2.27
N PRO A 256 -8.52 -14.09 3.05
CA PRO A 256 -9.62 -13.26 2.59
C PRO A 256 -9.29 -12.52 1.29
N TYR A 257 -8.10 -11.94 1.17
CA TYR A 257 -7.68 -11.22 -0.04
C TYR A 257 -7.76 -12.12 -1.27
N ILE A 258 -7.19 -13.34 -1.22
CA ILE A 258 -7.25 -14.29 -2.33
C ILE A 258 -8.70 -14.67 -2.61
N ALA A 259 -9.46 -15.08 -1.58
CA ALA A 259 -10.84 -15.52 -1.74
C ALA A 259 -11.73 -14.43 -2.38
N PHE A 260 -11.63 -13.18 -1.89
CA PHE A 260 -12.38 -12.05 -2.42
C PHE A 260 -11.93 -11.67 -3.83
N SER A 261 -10.62 -11.71 -4.10
CA SER A 261 -10.06 -11.39 -5.43
C SER A 261 -10.57 -12.37 -6.49
N GLU A 262 -10.51 -13.68 -6.21
CA GLU A 262 -10.98 -14.69 -7.16
C GLU A 262 -12.50 -14.64 -7.33
N CYS A 263 -13.26 -14.47 -6.24
CA CYS A 263 -14.71 -14.31 -6.33
C CYS A 263 -15.10 -13.08 -7.16
N PHE A 264 -14.41 -11.96 -6.94
CA PHE A 264 -14.61 -10.73 -7.70
C PHE A 264 -14.31 -10.93 -9.19
N ALA A 265 -13.15 -11.49 -9.51
CA ALA A 265 -12.75 -11.77 -10.89
C ALA A 265 -13.79 -12.65 -11.59
N ILE A 266 -14.16 -13.77 -10.98
CA ILE A 266 -15.17 -14.70 -11.52
C ILE A 266 -16.51 -14.00 -11.80
N ILE A 267 -16.99 -13.19 -10.86
CA ILE A 267 -18.28 -12.50 -11.02
C ILE A 267 -18.20 -11.48 -12.15
N VAL A 268 -17.21 -10.58 -12.13
CA VAL A 268 -17.09 -9.49 -13.11
C VAL A 268 -16.83 -10.05 -14.52
N GLU A 269 -15.93 -11.01 -14.64
CA GLU A 269 -15.61 -11.63 -15.93
C GLU A 269 -16.80 -12.41 -16.49
N SER A 270 -17.56 -13.12 -15.65
CA SER A 270 -18.78 -13.79 -16.11
C SER A 270 -19.80 -12.81 -16.71
N VAL A 271 -19.92 -11.60 -16.14
CA VAL A 271 -20.80 -10.55 -16.67
C VAL A 271 -20.27 -10.03 -18.01
N ILE A 272 -18.96 -9.80 -18.14
CA ILE A 272 -18.32 -9.35 -19.39
C ILE A 272 -18.51 -10.40 -20.49
N ILE A 273 -18.21 -11.68 -20.19
CA ILE A 273 -18.37 -12.81 -21.13
C ILE A 273 -19.84 -12.95 -21.55
N TYR A 274 -20.77 -12.87 -20.60
CA TYR A 274 -22.21 -12.92 -20.87
C TYR A 274 -22.63 -11.82 -21.87
N LYS A 275 -22.18 -10.58 -21.64
CA LYS A 275 -22.57 -9.43 -22.47
C LYS A 275 -21.90 -9.45 -23.85
N LEU A 276 -20.60 -9.72 -23.92
CA LEU A 276 -19.84 -9.66 -25.17
C LEU A 276 -20.14 -10.86 -26.08
N LEU A 277 -20.21 -12.07 -25.52
CA LEU A 277 -20.42 -13.29 -26.31
C LEU A 277 -21.89 -13.67 -26.49
N LYS A 278 -22.82 -12.96 -25.82
CA LYS A 278 -24.28 -13.21 -25.85
C LYS A 278 -24.64 -14.68 -25.56
N VAL A 279 -23.95 -15.28 -24.59
CA VAL A 279 -24.19 -16.65 -24.15
C VAL A 279 -25.11 -16.70 -22.94
N ASP A 280 -25.59 -17.88 -22.56
CA ASP A 280 -26.33 -18.04 -21.30
C ASP A 280 -25.43 -17.73 -20.09
N TYR A 281 -25.98 -17.08 -19.06
CA TYR A 281 -25.21 -16.71 -17.86
C TYR A 281 -24.53 -17.91 -17.20
N LYS A 282 -25.18 -19.10 -17.20
CA LYS A 282 -24.61 -20.33 -16.64
C LYS A 282 -23.34 -20.75 -17.38
N LYS A 283 -23.32 -20.59 -18.71
CA LYS A 283 -22.16 -20.89 -19.55
C LYS A 283 -21.07 -19.85 -19.31
N ALA A 284 -21.42 -18.57 -19.23
CA ALA A 284 -20.46 -17.49 -18.94
C ALA A 284 -19.78 -17.67 -17.57
N LEU A 285 -20.56 -17.97 -16.52
CA LEU A 285 -20.04 -18.23 -15.19
C LEU A 285 -19.12 -19.44 -15.17
N LEU A 286 -19.54 -20.56 -15.78
CA LEU A 286 -18.71 -21.76 -15.86
C LEU A 286 -17.39 -21.49 -16.62
N VAL A 287 -17.43 -20.74 -17.72
CA VAL A 287 -16.23 -20.36 -18.48
C VAL A 287 -15.30 -19.51 -17.62
N SER A 288 -15.83 -18.49 -16.94
CA SER A 288 -15.02 -17.62 -16.08
C SER A 288 -14.37 -18.39 -14.93
N ILE A 289 -15.10 -19.27 -14.24
CA ILE A 289 -14.54 -20.17 -13.22
C ILE A 289 -13.39 -20.99 -13.80
N ILE A 290 -13.56 -21.60 -14.98
CA ILE A 290 -12.52 -22.43 -15.59
C ILE A 290 -11.29 -21.58 -15.98
N CYS A 291 -11.49 -20.42 -16.59
CA CYS A 291 -10.39 -19.51 -16.95
C CYS A 291 -9.58 -19.11 -15.71
N ASN A 292 -10.27 -18.60 -14.69
CA ASN A 292 -9.67 -18.10 -13.47
C ASN A 292 -8.97 -19.23 -12.67
N VAL A 293 -9.59 -20.41 -12.53
CA VAL A 293 -8.93 -21.56 -11.88
C VAL A 293 -7.65 -21.98 -12.63
N ILE A 294 -7.68 -22.03 -13.96
CA ILE A 294 -6.51 -22.43 -14.75
C ILE A 294 -5.41 -21.36 -14.67
N SER A 295 -5.75 -20.08 -14.82
CA SER A 295 -4.78 -18.99 -14.77
C SER A 295 -4.15 -18.86 -13.37
N PHE A 296 -4.96 -18.95 -12.32
CA PHE A 296 -4.49 -19.00 -10.93
C PHE A 296 -3.57 -20.21 -10.70
N SER A 297 -3.96 -21.40 -11.13
CA SER A 297 -3.15 -22.62 -10.97
C SER A 297 -1.80 -22.51 -11.69
N ILE A 298 -1.78 -21.96 -12.91
CA ILE A 298 -0.53 -21.73 -13.64
C ILE A 298 0.30 -20.63 -12.95
N GLY A 299 -0.34 -19.58 -12.43
CA GLY A 299 0.33 -18.56 -11.63
C GLY A 299 1.05 -19.15 -10.42
N LEU A 300 0.40 -20.08 -9.70
CA LEU A 300 1.00 -20.82 -8.60
C LEU A 300 2.18 -21.69 -9.06
N LEU A 301 2.09 -22.33 -10.23
CA LEU A 301 3.18 -23.13 -10.81
C LEU A 301 4.37 -22.29 -11.28
N ILE A 302 4.14 -21.11 -11.85
CA ILE A 302 5.20 -20.20 -12.27
C ILE A 302 5.95 -19.67 -11.04
N ASN A 303 5.19 -19.34 -10.00
CA ASN A 303 5.74 -18.92 -8.72
C ASN A 303 6.08 -20.10 -7.81
N TRP A 304 6.18 -21.34 -8.33
CA TRP A 304 6.30 -22.54 -7.49
C TRP A 304 7.50 -22.50 -6.55
N ASN A 305 8.61 -21.88 -6.95
CA ASN A 305 9.75 -21.71 -6.04
C ASN A 305 9.38 -20.84 -4.82
N SER A 306 8.61 -19.78 -5.02
CA SER A 306 8.07 -18.96 -3.92
C SER A 306 6.91 -19.66 -3.18
N VAL A 307 6.07 -20.42 -3.87
CA VAL A 307 4.96 -21.18 -3.24
C VAL A 307 5.47 -22.36 -2.39
N TYR A 308 6.58 -22.99 -2.79
CA TYR A 308 7.22 -24.06 -2.04
C TYR A 308 7.75 -23.54 -0.70
N ASP A 309 8.38 -22.36 -0.70
CA ASP A 309 8.84 -21.68 0.51
C ASP A 309 7.66 -21.35 1.45
N ILE A 310 6.52 -20.91 0.90
CA ILE A 310 5.28 -20.66 1.67
C ILE A 310 4.73 -21.93 2.33
N ILE A 311 4.65 -23.04 1.58
CA ILE A 311 4.08 -24.29 2.09
C ILE A 311 4.98 -24.91 3.16
N LEU A 312 6.31 -24.86 2.97
CA LEU A 312 7.27 -25.32 3.97
C LEU A 312 7.17 -24.51 5.26
N ASN A 313 7.05 -23.19 5.15
CA ASN A 313 6.87 -22.33 6.31
C ASN A 313 5.54 -22.60 7.04
N PHE A 314 4.46 -22.89 6.32
CA PHE A 314 3.17 -23.26 6.91
C PHE A 314 3.19 -24.63 7.61
N ILE A 315 3.92 -25.61 7.07
CA ILE A 315 4.07 -26.94 7.68
C ILE A 315 4.96 -26.86 8.95
N ASN A 316 5.91 -25.92 8.98
CA ASN A 316 6.86 -25.76 10.08
C ASN A 316 6.40 -24.76 11.16
N SER A 317 5.19 -24.21 11.05
CA SER A 317 4.52 -23.33 12.03
C SER A 317 3.34 -24.02 12.69
#